data_AF-A0A1G3BGD7-F1
#
_entry.id   AF-A0A1G3BGD7-F1
#
_cell.length_a   1.000
_cell.length_b   1.000
_cell.length_c   1.000
_cell.angle_alpha   90.00
_cell.angle_beta   90.00
_cell.angle_gamma   90.00
#
_symmetry.space_group_name_H-M   'P 1'
#
loop_
_entity.id
_entity.type
_entity.pdbx_description
1 polymer ?
#
loop_
_entity_poly.entity_id
_entity_poly.type
_entity_poly.pdbx_seq_one_letter_code
_entity_poly.pdbx_strand_id
1 'polypeptide(L)'
;MNADDILDCYGLMCPMPIFRTANKIKEVGIGKVLEVIATDDDNVRKKKLLLEINIIGTPAIIIKLYKKKLIDKKKVEECISGLRKIGWFSNVVLDQINLEVEK
;
A
#
# COMPACT_ATOMS: atom_id res chain seq x y z
N MET A 1 -23.14 20.57 -8.59
CA MET A 1 -22.03 21.37 -8.02
C MET A 1 -20.89 21.25 -9.01
N ASN A 2 -20.28 22.36 -9.42
CA ASN A 2 -19.12 22.33 -10.31
C ASN A 2 -17.86 22.24 -9.45
N ALA A 3 -16.93 21.35 -9.82
CA ALA A 3 -15.63 21.27 -9.18
C ALA A 3 -14.76 22.46 -9.61
N ASP A 4 -13.96 22.99 -8.69
CA ASP A 4 -12.99 24.05 -8.98
C ASP A 4 -11.65 23.47 -9.46
N ASP A 5 -11.36 22.21 -9.12
CA ASP A 5 -10.20 21.46 -9.59
C ASP A 5 -10.51 19.95 -9.56
N ILE A 6 -9.82 19.15 -10.38
CA ILE A 6 -10.04 17.70 -10.51
C ILE A 6 -8.70 16.97 -10.32
N LEU A 7 -8.71 15.96 -9.45
CA LEU A 7 -7.60 15.04 -9.22
C LEU A 7 -8.01 13.62 -9.56
N ASP A 8 -7.48 13.10 -10.67
CA ASP A 8 -7.68 11.71 -11.05
C ASP A 8 -6.67 10.79 -10.35
N CYS A 9 -7.20 9.94 -9.48
CA CYS A 9 -6.52 8.85 -8.78
C CYS A 9 -7.16 7.49 -9.09
N TYR A 10 -7.95 7.39 -10.17
CA TYR A 10 -8.60 6.16 -10.58
C TYR A 10 -7.56 5.06 -10.83
N GLY A 11 -7.80 3.87 -10.29
CA GLY A 11 -6.91 2.72 -10.40
C GLY A 11 -5.60 2.82 -9.59
N LEU A 12 -5.37 3.91 -8.84
CA LEU A 12 -4.21 4.00 -7.96
C LEU A 12 -4.47 3.21 -6.67
N MET A 13 -3.55 2.30 -6.34
CA MET A 13 -3.62 1.52 -5.10
C MET A 13 -3.23 2.35 -3.88
N CYS A 14 -3.73 1.94 -2.71
CA CYS A 14 -3.31 2.51 -1.43
C CYS A 14 -1.77 2.47 -1.27
N PRO A 15 -1.13 3.56 -0.76
CA PRO A 15 -1.71 4.80 -0.24
C PRO A 15 -1.85 5.92 -1.28
N MET A 16 -1.65 5.63 -2.56
CA MET A 16 -1.39 6.67 -3.55
C MET A 16 -2.56 7.64 -3.79
N PRO A 17 -3.83 7.21 -3.83
CA PRO A 17 -4.96 8.16 -3.87
C PRO A 17 -4.96 9.13 -2.69
N ILE A 18 -4.68 8.63 -1.48
CA ILE A 18 -4.64 9.43 -0.24
C ILE A 18 -3.46 10.40 -0.29
N PHE A 19 -2.28 9.92 -0.69
CA PHE A 19 -1.07 10.74 -0.76
C PHE A 19 -1.22 11.87 -1.77
N ARG A 20 -1.74 11.59 -2.97
CA ARG A 20 -1.96 12.61 -4.01
C ARG A 20 -3.01 13.62 -3.60
N THR A 21 -4.12 13.14 -3.05
CA THR A 21 -5.19 14.01 -2.53
C THR A 21 -4.68 14.96 -1.46
N ALA A 22 -3.90 14.45 -0.50
CA ALA A 22 -3.34 15.26 0.59
C ALA A 22 -2.35 16.34 0.12
N ASN A 23 -1.66 16.12 -1.00
CA ASN A 23 -0.80 17.15 -1.60
C ASN A 23 -1.63 18.16 -2.39
N LYS A 24 -2.52 17.68 -3.26
CA LYS A 24 -3.31 18.52 -4.16
C LYS A 24 -4.25 19.47 -3.41
N ILE A 25 -4.85 19.02 -2.30
CA ILE A 25 -5.79 19.85 -1.53
C ILE A 25 -5.14 21.10 -0.92
N LYS A 26 -3.82 21.10 -0.71
CA LYS A 26 -3.08 22.29 -0.21
C LYS A 26 -3.00 23.40 -1.26
N GLU A 27 -3.14 23.04 -2.53
CA GLU A 27 -3.14 23.95 -3.68
C GLU A 27 -4.54 24.51 -3.97
N VAL A 28 -5.59 23.82 -3.50
CA VAL A 28 -6.99 24.19 -3.71
C VAL A 28 -7.41 25.14 -2.60
N GLY A 29 -7.55 26.43 -2.94
CA GLY A 29 -7.83 27.50 -1.97
C GLY A 29 -9.09 27.31 -1.12
N ILE A 30 -9.16 28.01 0.02
CA ILE A 30 -10.28 27.92 0.98
C ILE A 30 -11.62 28.24 0.29
N GLY A 31 -12.63 27.39 0.55
CA GLY A 31 -13.97 27.54 -0.03
C GLY A 31 -14.11 26.94 -1.43
N LYS A 32 -13.03 26.43 -2.04
CA LYS A 32 -13.07 25.72 -3.32
C LYS A 32 -13.27 24.21 -3.13
N VAL A 33 -13.82 23.58 -4.16
CA VAL A 33 -14.14 22.15 -4.19
C VAL A 33 -13.16 21.41 -5.10
N LEU A 34 -12.41 20.46 -4.53
CA LEU A 34 -11.57 19.50 -5.27
C LEU A 34 -12.37 18.21 -5.51
N GLU A 35 -12.59 17.86 -6.77
CA GLU A 35 -13.15 16.57 -7.15
C GLU A 35 -12.03 15.53 -7.27
N VAL A 36 -12.14 14.43 -6.52
CA VAL A 36 -11.16 13.34 -6.53
C VAL A 36 -11.80 12.08 -7.07
N ILE A 37 -11.27 11.57 -8.17
CA ILE A 37 -11.71 10.30 -8.75
C ILE A 37 -10.80 9.21 -8.19
N ALA A 38 -11.33 8.26 -7.41
CA ALA A 38 -10.52 7.18 -6.83
C ALA A 38 -11.29 5.86 -6.83
N THR A 39 -10.55 4.75 -6.81
CA THR A 39 -11.13 3.39 -6.78
C THR A 39 -11.04 2.83 -5.35
N ASP A 40 -12.13 2.28 -4.82
CA ASP A 40 -12.16 1.69 -3.48
C ASP A 40 -11.69 0.23 -3.52
N ASP A 41 -10.56 -0.09 -2.86
CA ASP A 41 -10.06 -1.47 -2.79
C ASP A 41 -10.63 -2.21 -1.57
N ASP A 42 -11.85 -2.72 -1.75
CA ASP A 42 -12.67 -3.39 -0.75
C ASP A 42 -12.10 -4.78 -0.31
N ASN A 43 -11.14 -5.33 -1.06
CA ASN A 43 -10.58 -6.65 -0.80
C ASN A 43 -9.50 -6.67 0.30
N VAL A 44 -8.76 -5.57 0.49
CA VAL A 44 -7.74 -5.43 1.56
C VAL A 44 -8.40 -5.22 2.94
N ARG A 45 -9.56 -4.55 2.99
CA ARG A 45 -10.34 -4.36 4.21
C ARG A 45 -10.97 -5.66 4.73
N LYS A 46 -11.52 -6.50 3.84
CA LYS A 46 -12.19 -7.77 4.21
C LYS A 46 -11.23 -8.84 4.79
N LYS A 47 -9.98 -8.89 4.35
CA LYS A 47 -9.02 -9.92 4.78
C LYS A 47 -8.34 -9.63 6.14
N LYS A 48 -8.26 -8.36 6.55
CA LYS A 48 -7.79 -7.91 7.88
C LYS A 48 -8.75 -8.29 9.01
N LEU A 49 -10.05 -8.37 8.69
CA LEU A 49 -11.09 -8.60 9.68
C LEU A 49 -11.32 -10.10 9.97
N LEU A 50 -11.17 -10.96 8.96
CA LEU A 50 -11.52 -12.39 9.06
C LEU A 50 -10.40 -13.29 9.61
N LEU A 51 -9.13 -12.88 9.54
CA LEU A 51 -7.98 -13.73 9.86
C LEU A 51 -7.28 -13.41 11.19
N GLU A 52 -7.63 -12.33 11.90
CA GLU A 52 -6.96 -11.87 13.14
C GLU A 52 -5.43 -11.67 13.04
N ILE A 53 -4.87 -11.58 11.82
CA ILE A 53 -3.46 -11.27 11.57
C ILE A 53 -3.38 -9.89 10.95
N ASN A 54 -2.59 -8.99 11.54
CA ASN A 54 -2.35 -7.67 10.95
C ASN A 54 -1.10 -7.70 10.04
N ILE A 55 -1.34 -7.99 8.76
CA ILE A 55 -0.93 -7.20 7.56
C ILE A 55 -0.40 -8.07 6.39
N ILE A 56 -0.96 -7.81 5.18
CA ILE A 56 -0.21 -7.87 3.92
C ILE A 56 -0.08 -6.42 3.45
N GLY A 57 1.15 -5.97 3.33
CA GLY A 57 1.48 -4.63 2.92
C GLY A 57 2.63 -4.65 1.94
N THR A 58 3.00 -3.48 1.45
CA THR A 58 4.19 -3.27 0.61
C THR A 58 5.40 -4.04 1.17
N PRO A 59 6.28 -4.60 0.34
CA PRO A 59 7.62 -5.11 0.68
C PRO A 59 8.29 -4.49 1.92
N ALA A 60 8.24 -3.17 2.04
CA ALA A 60 8.77 -2.41 3.17
C ALA A 60 8.17 -2.79 4.54
N ILE A 61 6.89 -3.17 4.60
CA ILE A 61 6.23 -3.60 5.83
C ILE A 61 6.75 -4.95 6.29
N ILE A 62 6.97 -5.90 5.36
CA ILE A 62 7.53 -7.21 5.70
C ILE A 62 8.95 -7.04 6.26
N ILE A 63 9.82 -6.27 5.60
CA ILE A 63 11.16 -5.94 6.11
C ILE A 63 11.07 -5.34 7.52
N LYS A 64 10.17 -4.37 7.71
CA LYS A 64 9.99 -3.67 8.98
C LYS A 64 9.53 -4.61 10.10
N LEU A 65 8.66 -5.56 9.81
CA LEU A 65 8.21 -6.56 10.78
C LEU A 65 9.33 -7.54 11.14
N TYR A 66 10.13 -7.96 10.15
CA TYR A 66 11.29 -8.85 10.37
C TYR A 66 12.41 -8.21 11.19
N LYS A 67 12.86 -7.00 10.83
CA LYS A 67 13.89 -6.27 11.58
C LYS A 67 13.49 -6.01 13.04
N LYS A 68 12.18 -5.97 13.31
CA LYS A 68 11.60 -5.85 14.66
C LYS A 68 11.40 -7.19 15.37
N LYS A 69 11.78 -8.31 14.77
CA LYS A 69 11.62 -9.67 15.30
C LYS A 69 10.17 -10.05 15.64
N LEU A 70 9.19 -9.39 15.01
CA LEU A 70 7.76 -9.70 15.20
C LEU A 70 7.29 -10.87 14.32
N ILE A 71 8.02 -11.09 13.23
CA ILE A 71 7.89 -12.25 12.37
C ILE A 71 9.27 -12.84 12.18
N ASP A 72 9.35 -14.16 12.10
CA ASP A 72 10.60 -14.85 11.85
C ASP A 72 10.92 -14.90 10.34
N LYS A 73 12.12 -15.37 10.03
CA LYS A 73 12.61 -15.45 8.64
C LYS A 73 11.70 -16.33 7.79
N LYS A 74 11.23 -17.43 8.36
CA LYS A 74 10.28 -18.33 7.72
C LYS A 74 8.99 -17.61 7.33
N LYS A 75 8.45 -16.77 8.21
CA LYS A 75 7.23 -16.00 7.95
C LYS A 75 7.45 -14.90 6.92
N VAL A 76 8.64 -14.33 6.87
CA VAL A 76 9.05 -13.39 5.81
C VAL A 76 9.10 -14.08 4.46
N GLU A 77 9.75 -15.24 4.37
CA GLU A 77 9.80 -16.04 3.16
C GLU A 77 8.39 -16.45 2.71
N GLU A 78 7.51 -16.80 3.64
CA GLU A 78 6.09 -17.06 3.38
C GLU A 78 5.38 -15.82 2.81
N CYS A 79 5.57 -14.64 3.42
CA CYS A 79 4.97 -13.40 2.96
C CYS A 79 5.51 -12.95 1.60
N ILE A 80 6.81 -13.11 1.34
CA ILE A 80 7.45 -12.80 0.06
C ILE A 80 6.99 -13.79 -1.00
N SER A 81 6.92 -15.07 -0.68
CA SER A 81 6.31 -16.08 -1.54
C SER A 81 4.86 -15.69 -1.88
N GLY A 82 4.11 -15.18 -0.88
CA GLY A 82 2.77 -14.62 -1.07
C GLY A 82 2.75 -13.39 -1.99
N LEU A 83 3.63 -12.41 -1.77
CA LEU A 83 3.72 -11.21 -2.62
C LEU A 83 4.20 -11.51 -4.04
N ARG A 84 5.12 -12.47 -4.23
CA ARG A 84 5.54 -12.96 -5.56
C ARG A 84 4.38 -13.60 -6.30
N LYS A 85 3.60 -14.42 -5.60
CA LYS A 85 2.39 -15.04 -6.16
C LYS A 85 1.31 -14.00 -6.50
N ILE A 86 1.21 -12.91 -5.73
CA ILE A 86 0.31 -11.78 -6.02
C ILE A 86 0.82 -10.95 -7.21
N GLY A 87 2.15 -10.80 -7.37
CA GLY A 87 2.77 -10.21 -8.55
C GLY A 87 2.69 -8.67 -8.65
N TRP A 88 2.19 -7.97 -7.63
CA TRP A 88 2.09 -6.49 -7.60
C TRP A 88 3.42 -5.75 -7.43
N PHE A 89 4.47 -6.46 -7.03
CA PHE A 89 5.80 -5.91 -6.85
C PHE A 89 6.77 -6.68 -7.74
N SER A 90 7.78 -6.00 -8.31
CA SER A 90 8.75 -6.65 -9.19
C SER A 90 9.58 -7.68 -8.42
N ASN A 91 9.98 -8.77 -9.09
CA ASN A 91 10.85 -9.79 -8.48
C ASN A 91 12.13 -9.16 -7.94
N VAL A 92 12.70 -8.17 -8.62
CA VAL A 92 13.86 -7.40 -8.14
C VAL A 92 13.61 -6.78 -6.76
N VAL A 93 12.45 -6.13 -6.55
CA VAL A 93 12.09 -5.54 -5.25
C VAL A 93 11.88 -6.63 -4.19
N LEU A 94 11.33 -7.78 -4.56
CA LEU A 94 11.07 -8.90 -3.65
C LEU A 94 12.36 -9.69 -3.32
N ASP A 95 13.29 -9.81 -4.27
CA ASP A 95 14.62 -10.40 -4.12
C ASP A 95 15.48 -9.53 -3.21
N GLN A 96 15.37 -8.20 -3.32
CA GLN A 96 16.03 -7.27 -2.40
C GLN A 96 15.58 -7.48 -0.95
N ILE A 97 14.30 -7.79 -0.70
CA ILE A 97 13.84 -8.13 0.65
C ILE A 97 14.56 -9.37 1.17
N ASN A 98 14.65 -10.44 0.37
CA ASN A 98 15.34 -11.66 0.76
C ASN A 98 16.82 -11.39 1.08
N LEU A 99 17.50 -10.63 0.22
CA LEU A 99 18.89 -10.22 0.42
C LEU A 99 19.07 -9.35 1.68
N GLU A 100 18.08 -8.51 2.03
CA GLU A 100 18.11 -7.73 3.27
C GLU A 100 17.85 -8.56 4.52
N VAL A 101 17.14 -9.67 4.39
CA VAL A 101 16.76 -10.58 5.48
C VAL A 101 17.86 -11.61 5.75
N GLU A 102 18.70 -11.89 4.75
CA GLU A 102 19.88 -12.76 4.80
C GLU A 102 21.17 -12.10 5.30
N LYS A 103 21.24 -10.76 5.26
CA LYS A 103 22.32 -9.96 5.88
C LYS A 103 22.13 -9.86 7.39
#